data_AF-A0AAV5SNP0-F1
#
_entry.id   AF-A0AAV5SNP0-F1
#
_cell.length_a   1.000
_cell.length_b   1.000
_cell.length_c   1.000
_cell.angle_alpha   90.00
_cell.angle_beta   90.00
_cell.angle_gamma   90.00
#
_symmetry.space_group_name_H-M   'P 1'
#
loop_
_entity.id
_entity.type
_entity.pdbx_description
1 polymer ?
#
loop_
_entity_poly.entity_id
_entity_poly.type
_entity_poly.pdbx_seq_one_letter_code
_entity_poly.pdbx_strand_id
1 'polypeptide(L)'
;SQLCLPTNSPISLAVVSERSLAKCSISLELPSRTIASPWMSGPSSRIVSLSSVLTPFTKRILPATPFGQMPVLYVDGKPLPQSFAIARFLANQFGFAGKTPFEAAWVDALADQYKDYQNELRPYMVVEYGFGQGDKDKLRKEVALPAIEKFYTILEKRAKDNGSNGHFVGNSLTWVDLLVSDHIGILESFIPNAVSSFPLVQAIRKKTTSDPKLKEWIDKRPVTPF
;
A
#
# COMPACT_ATOMS: atom_id res chain seq x y z
N SER A 1 -5.09 -9.77 -31.99
CA SER A 1 -5.73 -11.10 -31.94
C SER A 1 -4.74 -12.04 -31.26
N GLN A 2 -4.92 -12.60 -30.06
CA GLN A 2 -6.12 -12.99 -29.31
C GLN A 2 -5.98 -12.58 -27.82
N LEU A 3 -7.11 -12.17 -27.22
CA LEU A 3 -7.32 -12.18 -25.77
C LEU A 3 -7.39 -13.64 -25.29
N CYS A 4 -6.58 -14.04 -24.32
CA CYS A 4 -6.84 -15.25 -23.55
C CYS A 4 -7.75 -14.89 -22.38
N LEU A 5 -9.05 -15.14 -22.53
CA LEU A 5 -10.01 -15.21 -21.43
C LEU A 5 -10.03 -16.65 -20.88
N PRO A 6 -10.01 -16.88 -19.56
CA PRO A 6 -10.52 -18.10 -18.98
C PRO A 6 -12.02 -17.96 -18.69
N THR A 7 -12.80 -18.88 -19.24
CA THR A 7 -14.22 -19.09 -19.00
C THR A 7 -14.49 -19.85 -17.69
N ASN A 8 -15.63 -19.54 -17.07
CA ASN A 8 -16.44 -20.34 -16.11
C ASN A 8 -16.12 -20.30 -14.58
N SER A 9 -16.41 -19.17 -13.92
CA SER A 9 -17.09 -19.04 -12.60
C SER A 9 -17.17 -17.55 -12.19
N PRO A 10 -18.13 -17.11 -11.35
CA PRO A 10 -18.52 -15.70 -11.32
C PRO A 10 -17.48 -14.84 -10.59
N ILE A 11 -17.10 -13.74 -11.25
CA ILE A 11 -16.22 -12.65 -10.78
C ILE A 11 -14.72 -13.03 -10.76
N SER A 12 -14.08 -12.90 -11.92
CA SER A 12 -12.62 -12.85 -12.01
C SER A 12 -12.13 -11.46 -11.54
N LEU A 13 -11.63 -11.38 -10.31
CA LEU A 13 -11.00 -10.18 -9.75
C LEU A 13 -9.51 -10.16 -10.10
N ALA A 14 -9.11 -9.33 -11.05
CA ALA A 14 -7.71 -9.07 -11.34
C ALA A 14 -7.29 -7.74 -10.69
N VAL A 15 -6.54 -7.79 -9.59
CA VAL A 15 -5.85 -6.62 -9.04
C VAL A 15 -4.50 -6.50 -9.72
N VAL A 16 -4.39 -5.54 -10.64
CA VAL A 16 -3.07 -5.14 -11.16
C VAL A 16 -2.52 -4.11 -10.16
N SER A 17 -1.69 -4.59 -9.24
CA SER A 17 -0.87 -3.74 -8.37
C SER A 17 0.57 -3.77 -8.89
N GLU A 18 1.39 -2.76 -8.56
CA GLU A 18 2.85 -2.83 -8.78
C GLU A 18 3.46 -4.11 -8.18
N ARG A 19 2.84 -4.67 -7.12
CA ARG A 19 3.25 -5.91 -6.45
C ARG A 19 2.96 -7.19 -7.26
N SER A 20 2.02 -7.19 -8.20
CA SER A 20 1.72 -8.34 -9.07
C SER A 20 2.72 -8.48 -10.24
N LEU A 21 3.51 -7.44 -10.51
CA LEU A 21 4.41 -7.39 -11.67
C LEU A 21 5.73 -8.13 -11.47
N ALA A 22 6.07 -8.49 -10.22
CA ALA A 22 7.28 -9.25 -9.90
C ALA A 22 7.15 -10.76 -10.13
N LYS A 23 5.95 -11.29 -10.46
CA LYS A 23 5.70 -12.74 -10.60
C LYS A 23 5.00 -13.16 -11.90
N CYS A 24 5.07 -12.34 -12.96
CA CYS A 24 4.74 -12.85 -14.29
C CYS A 24 5.97 -13.54 -14.89
N SER A 25 6.27 -14.75 -14.40
CA SER A 25 7.15 -15.68 -15.11
C SER A 25 6.43 -16.14 -16.37
N ILE A 26 6.51 -15.34 -17.43
CA ILE A 26 6.27 -15.86 -18.77
C ILE A 26 7.49 -16.73 -19.08
N SER A 27 7.31 -18.05 -19.05
CA SER A 27 8.22 -18.99 -19.72
C SER A 27 8.19 -18.71 -21.21
N LEU A 28 8.99 -17.74 -21.65
CA LEU A 28 9.44 -17.64 -23.02
C LEU A 28 10.81 -18.30 -23.05
N GLU A 29 10.84 -19.55 -23.50
CA GLU A 29 12.08 -20.14 -24.01
C GLU A 29 12.60 -19.23 -25.13
N LEU A 30 13.65 -18.47 -24.83
CA LEU A 30 14.46 -17.79 -25.84
C LEU A 30 15.83 -18.47 -25.87
N PRO A 31 16.37 -18.74 -27.08
CA PRO A 31 17.53 -19.61 -27.25
C PRO A 31 18.77 -19.00 -26.62
N SER A 32 19.57 -19.89 -26.04
CA SER A 32 20.86 -19.65 -25.39
C SER A 32 21.77 -18.72 -26.19
N ARG A 33 21.96 -17.50 -25.67
CA ARG A 33 23.13 -16.67 -25.97
C ARG A 33 23.64 -16.01 -24.68
N THR A 34 24.74 -16.55 -24.20
CA THR A 34 25.62 -15.98 -23.19
C THR A 34 26.02 -14.56 -23.58
N ILE A 35 25.66 -13.56 -22.79
CA ILE A 35 26.36 -12.28 -22.74
C ILE A 35 26.56 -11.92 -21.27
N ALA A 36 27.82 -11.90 -20.87
CA ALA A 36 28.29 -11.57 -19.54
C ALA A 36 27.93 -10.12 -19.17
N SER A 37 27.52 -9.92 -17.92
CA SER A 37 27.38 -8.61 -17.29
C SER A 37 28.74 -7.91 -17.19
N PRO A 38 28.77 -6.59 -17.41
CA PRO A 38 29.67 -5.78 -16.61
C PRO A 38 29.00 -4.50 -16.09
N TRP A 39 29.63 -3.90 -15.08
CA TRP A 39 29.42 -2.53 -14.57
C TRP A 39 28.48 -2.37 -13.35
N MET A 40 28.97 -2.85 -12.20
CA MET A 40 28.96 -2.04 -10.98
C MET A 40 30.24 -1.20 -10.94
N SER A 41 30.14 0.12 -11.04
CA SER A 41 31.10 1.09 -10.47
C SER A 41 30.72 2.54 -10.80
N GLY A 42 30.65 3.39 -9.77
CA GLY A 42 30.89 4.85 -9.89
C GLY A 42 29.70 5.77 -9.57
N PRO A 43 29.86 6.78 -8.70
CA PRO A 43 28.81 7.73 -8.34
C PRO A 43 28.75 8.88 -9.35
N SER A 44 27.57 9.16 -9.91
CA SER A 44 27.34 10.41 -10.63
C SER A 44 25.87 10.79 -10.58
N SER A 45 25.66 11.97 -10.02
CA SER A 45 24.43 12.75 -9.93
C SER A 45 23.70 12.82 -11.29
N ARG A 46 22.62 12.06 -11.43
CA ARG A 46 21.59 12.33 -12.44
C ARG A 46 20.23 12.32 -11.76
N ILE A 47 19.49 13.39 -12.00
CA ILE A 47 18.06 13.49 -11.71
C ILE A 47 17.39 12.35 -12.48
N VAL A 48 16.98 11.29 -11.76
CA VAL A 48 16.23 10.19 -12.36
C VAL A 48 14.77 10.67 -12.42
N SER A 49 14.37 11.18 -13.59
CA SER A 49 12.96 11.45 -13.87
C SER A 49 12.15 10.19 -13.56
N LEU A 50 10.94 10.32 -12.99
CA LEU A 50 10.03 9.17 -12.77
C LEU A 50 9.86 8.32 -14.05
N SER A 51 10.00 8.90 -15.24
CA SER A 51 10.00 8.19 -16.53
C SER A 51 11.16 7.19 -16.72
N SER A 52 12.30 7.41 -16.06
CA SER A 52 13.49 6.55 -16.13
C SER A 52 13.49 5.39 -15.13
N VAL A 53 12.56 5.36 -14.18
CA VAL A 53 12.40 4.26 -13.20
C VAL A 53 11.38 3.21 -13.67
N LEU A 54 10.55 3.54 -14.65
CA LEU A 54 9.53 2.62 -15.16
C LEU A 54 10.16 1.54 -16.05
N THR A 55 9.93 0.28 -15.67
CA THR A 55 10.27 -0.88 -16.49
C THR A 55 9.62 -0.78 -17.88
N PRO A 56 10.18 -1.43 -18.92
CA PRO A 56 9.56 -1.45 -20.25
C PRO A 56 8.10 -1.94 -20.21
N PHE A 57 7.77 -2.80 -19.25
CA PHE A 57 6.42 -3.28 -19.01
C PHE A 57 5.50 -2.16 -18.48
N THR A 58 5.89 -1.40 -17.45
CA THR A 58 5.03 -0.32 -16.93
C THR A 58 4.79 0.80 -17.96
N LYS A 59 5.78 1.12 -18.80
CA LYS A 59 5.59 2.07 -19.91
C LYS A 59 4.50 1.65 -20.90
N ARG A 60 4.26 0.35 -21.06
CA ARG A 60 3.25 -0.18 -21.98
C ARG A 60 1.84 -0.22 -21.37
N ILE A 61 1.72 -0.46 -20.06
CA ILE A 61 0.42 -0.65 -19.41
C ILE A 61 -0.20 0.63 -18.87
N LEU A 62 0.61 1.61 -18.43
CA LEU A 62 0.09 2.85 -17.84
C LEU A 62 -0.83 3.61 -18.81
N PRO A 63 -0.51 3.79 -20.10
CA PRO A 63 -1.42 4.48 -21.02
C PRO A 63 -2.78 3.80 -21.20
N ALA A 64 -2.88 2.50 -20.90
CA ALA A 64 -4.11 1.72 -21.00
C ALA A 64 -4.95 1.76 -19.72
N THR A 65 -4.47 2.37 -18.63
CA THR A 65 -5.22 2.49 -17.38
C THR A 65 -6.07 3.76 -17.38
N PRO A 66 -7.22 3.80 -16.68
CA PRO A 66 -8.16 4.92 -16.76
C PRO A 66 -7.55 6.30 -16.47
N PHE A 67 -6.59 6.37 -15.55
CA PHE A 67 -5.94 7.62 -15.13
C PHE A 67 -4.43 7.65 -15.43
N GLY A 68 -3.91 6.75 -16.27
CA GLY A 68 -2.47 6.69 -16.53
C GLY A 68 -1.65 6.27 -15.31
N GLN A 69 -2.29 5.71 -14.28
CA GLN A 69 -1.73 5.39 -12.97
C GLN A 69 -2.17 4.00 -12.52
N MET A 70 -1.42 3.44 -11.56
CA MET A 70 -1.73 2.23 -10.82
C MET A 70 -2.01 2.59 -9.34
N PRO A 71 -2.76 1.77 -8.58
CA PRO A 71 -3.36 0.48 -8.96
C PRO A 71 -4.68 0.60 -9.73
N VAL A 72 -5.05 -0.50 -10.42
CA VAL A 72 -6.36 -0.71 -11.06
C VAL A 72 -6.87 -2.10 -10.73
N LEU A 73 -8.12 -2.18 -10.27
CA LEU A 73 -8.87 -3.42 -10.13
C LEU A 73 -9.77 -3.62 -11.35
N TYR A 74 -9.80 -4.82 -11.91
CA TYR A 74 -10.80 -5.19 -12.93
C TYR A 74 -11.88 -6.07 -12.31
N VAL A 75 -13.13 -5.65 -12.43
CA VAL A 75 -14.33 -6.38 -11.99
C VAL A 75 -15.18 -6.65 -13.23
N ASP A 76 -15.29 -7.93 -13.62
CA ASP A 76 -15.99 -8.35 -14.84
C ASP A 76 -15.53 -7.57 -16.09
N GLY A 77 -14.21 -7.41 -16.20
CA GLY A 77 -13.56 -6.67 -17.30
C GLY A 77 -13.67 -5.15 -17.21
N LYS A 78 -14.39 -4.59 -16.24
CA LYS A 78 -14.52 -3.14 -16.04
C LYS A 78 -13.41 -2.62 -15.12
N PRO A 79 -12.65 -1.58 -15.51
CA PRO A 79 -11.57 -1.05 -14.69
C PRO A 79 -12.10 -0.10 -13.59
N LEU A 80 -11.59 -0.29 -12.37
CA LEU A 80 -11.76 0.58 -11.22
C LEU A 80 -10.37 1.08 -10.78
N PRO A 81 -10.01 2.35 -11.05
CA PRO A 81 -8.74 2.93 -10.62
C PRO A 81 -8.80 3.39 -9.15
N GLN A 82 -7.67 3.87 -8.62
CA GLN A 82 -7.50 4.47 -7.28
C GLN A 82 -7.56 3.47 -6.12
N SER A 83 -6.45 3.34 -5.39
CA SER A 83 -6.29 2.38 -4.29
C SER A 83 -7.40 2.46 -3.23
N PHE A 84 -7.84 3.67 -2.86
CA PHE A 84 -8.88 3.87 -1.84
C PHE A 84 -10.27 3.53 -2.37
N ALA A 85 -10.56 3.82 -3.64
CA ALA A 85 -11.82 3.42 -4.26
C ALA A 85 -11.89 1.89 -4.38
N ILE A 86 -10.79 1.26 -4.79
CA ILE A 86 -10.64 -0.20 -4.83
C ILE A 86 -10.83 -0.82 -3.44
N ALA A 87 -10.12 -0.31 -2.43
CA ALA A 87 -10.20 -0.83 -1.07
C ALA A 87 -11.62 -0.70 -0.50
N ARG A 88 -12.25 0.46 -0.66
CA ARG A 88 -13.65 0.69 -0.25
C ARG A 88 -14.63 -0.21 -1.01
N PHE A 89 -14.45 -0.38 -2.31
CA PHE A 89 -15.30 -1.26 -3.11
C PHE A 89 -15.25 -2.69 -2.57
N LEU A 90 -14.05 -3.26 -2.40
CA LEU A 90 -13.85 -4.60 -1.86
C LEU A 90 -14.37 -4.71 -0.41
N ALA A 91 -14.12 -3.69 0.41
CA ALA A 91 -14.61 -3.63 1.78
C ALA A 91 -16.14 -3.69 1.85
N ASN A 92 -16.84 -3.00 0.95
CA ASN A 92 -18.31 -3.08 0.86
C ASN A 92 -18.78 -4.45 0.39
N GLN A 93 -18.10 -5.07 -0.59
CA GLN A 93 -18.47 -6.40 -1.08
C GLN A 93 -18.31 -7.50 -0.02
N PHE A 94 -17.30 -7.39 0.84
CA PHE A 94 -16.95 -8.44 1.80
C PHE A 94 -17.24 -8.10 3.28
N GLY A 95 -17.92 -6.99 3.56
CA GLY A 95 -18.37 -6.64 4.90
C GLY A 95 -17.31 -6.01 5.82
N PHE A 96 -16.29 -5.35 5.26
CA PHE A 96 -15.22 -4.65 5.98
C PHE A 96 -15.32 -3.12 5.89
N ALA A 97 -16.46 -2.59 5.41
CA ALA A 97 -16.66 -1.14 5.30
C ALA A 97 -17.23 -0.49 6.57
N GLY A 98 -17.64 -1.27 7.57
CA GLY A 98 -18.45 -0.81 8.71
C GLY A 98 -19.88 -1.33 8.61
N LYS A 99 -20.58 -1.46 9.75
CA LYS A 99 -21.92 -2.10 9.81
C LYS A 99 -23.06 -1.13 9.55
N THR A 100 -22.82 0.17 9.69
CA THR A 100 -23.82 1.22 9.45
C THR A 100 -23.26 2.27 8.49
N PRO A 101 -24.11 3.06 7.82
CA PRO A 101 -23.65 4.16 6.96
C PRO A 101 -22.75 5.15 7.70
N PHE A 102 -23.03 5.41 8.98
CA PHE A 102 -22.21 6.31 9.78
C PHE A 102 -20.86 5.70 10.17
N GLU A 103 -20.81 4.41 10.48
CA GLU A 103 -19.54 3.71 10.66
C GLU A 103 -18.71 3.74 9.36
N ALA A 104 -19.33 3.48 8.21
CA ALA A 104 -18.64 3.55 6.92
C ALA A 104 -18.08 4.94 6.62
N ALA A 105 -18.83 6.00 6.94
CA ALA A 105 -18.34 7.37 6.83
C ALA A 105 -17.15 7.65 7.76
N TRP A 106 -17.14 7.09 8.98
CA TRP A 106 -15.99 7.19 9.88
C TRP A 106 -14.76 6.43 9.37
N VAL A 107 -14.95 5.24 8.80
CA VAL A 107 -13.86 4.48 8.16
C VAL A 107 -13.25 5.30 7.02
N ASP A 108 -14.10 5.91 6.20
CA ASP A 108 -13.66 6.79 5.10
C ASP A 108 -12.93 8.04 5.59
N ALA A 109 -13.45 8.70 6.63
CA ALA A 109 -12.81 9.88 7.21
C ALA A 109 -11.39 9.57 7.73
N LEU A 110 -11.20 8.42 8.39
CA LEU A 110 -9.87 8.00 8.86
C LEU A 110 -8.94 7.63 7.70
N ALA A 111 -9.47 6.99 6.65
CA ALA A 111 -8.69 6.68 5.47
C ALA A 111 -8.26 7.94 4.70
N ASP A 112 -9.12 8.96 4.60
CA ASP A 112 -8.75 10.24 4.00
C ASP A 112 -7.75 11.00 4.90
N GLN A 113 -7.91 10.98 6.22
CA GLN A 113 -6.92 11.53 7.14
C GLN A 113 -5.55 10.86 6.99
N TYR A 114 -5.52 9.56 6.69
CA TYR A 114 -4.29 8.84 6.36
C TYR A 114 -3.66 9.33 5.05
N LYS A 115 -4.44 9.71 4.03
CA LYS A 115 -3.89 10.31 2.79
C LYS A 115 -3.21 11.64 3.08
N ASP A 116 -3.84 12.48 3.90
CA ASP A 116 -3.26 13.77 4.28
C ASP A 116 -1.94 13.56 5.01
N TYR A 117 -1.91 12.63 5.96
CA TYR A 117 -0.70 12.19 6.63
C TYR A 117 0.36 11.66 5.66
N GLN A 118 -0.01 10.83 4.68
CA GLN A 118 0.91 10.32 3.65
C GLN A 118 1.49 11.45 2.79
N ASN A 119 0.69 12.47 2.47
CA ASN A 119 1.15 13.65 1.74
C ASN A 119 2.15 14.47 2.57
N GLU A 120 1.91 14.62 3.88
CA GLU A 120 2.85 15.26 4.81
C GLU A 120 4.15 14.47 4.94
N LEU A 121 4.07 13.13 4.98
CA LEU A 121 5.22 12.24 5.11
C LEU A 121 6.02 12.10 3.79
N ARG A 122 5.41 12.41 2.65
CA ARG A 122 5.95 12.19 1.30
C ARG A 122 7.37 12.71 1.09
N PRO A 123 7.78 13.92 1.54
CA PRO A 123 9.15 14.40 1.34
C PRO A 123 10.20 13.48 1.94
N TYR A 124 9.93 12.94 3.14
CA TYR A 124 10.80 11.95 3.77
C TYR A 124 10.79 10.62 3.00
N MET A 125 9.60 10.09 2.67
CA MET A 125 9.46 8.77 2.03
C MET A 125 10.11 8.70 0.66
N VAL A 126 10.01 9.77 -0.14
CA VAL A 126 10.63 9.83 -1.47
C VAL A 126 12.16 9.73 -1.36
N VAL A 127 12.77 10.37 -0.36
CA VAL A 127 14.21 10.27 -0.10
C VAL A 127 14.58 8.91 0.49
N GLU A 128 13.80 8.42 1.46
CA GLU A 128 14.01 7.12 2.12
C GLU A 128 13.97 5.96 1.12
N TYR A 129 13.05 6.00 0.16
CA TYR A 129 12.92 4.99 -0.90
C TYR A 129 13.92 5.18 -2.05
N GLY A 130 14.75 6.21 -2.02
CA GLY A 130 15.72 6.50 -3.09
C GLY A 130 15.13 7.06 -4.38
N PHE A 131 13.88 7.54 -4.33
CA PHE A 131 13.20 8.20 -5.47
C PHE A 131 13.47 9.70 -5.57
N GLY A 132 14.16 10.28 -4.58
CA GLY A 132 14.56 11.69 -4.61
C GLY A 132 15.81 11.95 -3.78
N GLN A 133 16.31 13.17 -3.88
CA GLN A 133 17.47 13.65 -3.14
C GLN A 133 17.02 14.54 -1.99
N GLY A 134 17.71 14.45 -0.86
CA GLY A 134 17.46 15.30 0.30
C GLY A 134 18.26 14.83 1.52
N ASP A 135 18.30 15.67 2.54
CA ASP A 135 18.87 15.30 3.84
C ASP A 135 17.85 14.44 4.60
N LYS A 136 18.08 13.13 4.56
CA LYS A 136 17.22 12.13 5.19
C LYS A 136 17.06 12.35 6.69
N ASP A 137 18.12 12.72 7.40
CA ASP A 137 18.08 12.88 8.86
C ASP A 137 17.32 14.15 9.24
N LYS A 138 17.51 15.23 8.47
CA LYS A 138 16.72 16.46 8.63
C LYS A 138 15.24 16.21 8.36
N LEU A 139 14.91 15.57 7.23
CA LEU A 139 13.52 15.25 6.87
C LEU A 139 12.87 14.31 7.89
N ARG A 140 13.63 13.34 8.43
CA ARG A 140 13.13 12.48 9.50
C ARG A 140 12.71 13.29 10.72
N LYS A 141 13.56 14.21 11.18
CA LYS A 141 13.33 15.01 12.39
C LYS A 141 12.25 16.08 12.22
N GLU A 142 12.27 16.80 11.10
CA GLU A 142 11.43 17.99 10.88
C GLU A 142 10.10 17.67 10.19
N VAL A 143 10.02 16.56 9.45
CA VAL A 143 8.82 16.19 8.67
C VAL A 143 8.22 14.89 9.18
N ALA A 144 9.00 13.81 9.21
CA ALA A 144 8.44 12.48 9.48
C ALA A 144 7.94 12.32 10.91
N LEU A 145 8.78 12.58 11.91
CA LEU A 145 8.40 12.40 13.32
C LEU A 145 7.21 13.28 13.71
N PRO A 146 7.12 14.58 13.34
CA PRO A 146 5.94 15.39 13.62
C PRO A 146 4.66 14.89 12.92
N ALA A 147 4.76 14.47 11.65
CA ALA A 147 3.61 13.94 10.91
C ALA A 147 3.10 12.62 11.52
N ILE A 148 4.01 11.72 11.92
CA ILE A 148 3.71 10.47 12.63
C ILE A 148 3.01 10.80 13.95
N GLU A 149 3.62 11.62 14.79
CA GLU A 149 3.06 11.99 16.10
C GLU A 149 1.64 12.55 15.97
N LYS A 150 1.42 13.47 15.03
CA LYS A 150 0.11 14.07 14.76
C LYS A 150 -0.93 13.02 14.36
N PHE A 151 -0.62 12.20 13.36
CA PHE A 151 -1.56 11.23 12.82
C PHE A 151 -1.89 10.13 13.83
N TYR A 152 -0.89 9.56 14.50
CA TYR A 152 -1.12 8.50 15.47
C TYR A 152 -1.78 9.00 16.76
N THR A 153 -1.60 10.28 17.13
CA THR A 153 -2.40 10.91 18.21
C THR A 153 -3.88 10.93 17.87
N ILE A 154 -4.24 11.25 16.61
CA ILE A 154 -5.64 11.22 16.13
C ILE A 154 -6.19 9.79 16.21
N LEU A 155 -5.42 8.80 15.75
CA LEU A 155 -5.82 7.39 15.79
C LEU A 155 -5.96 6.85 17.22
N GLU A 156 -5.05 7.19 18.13
CA GLU A 156 -5.09 6.80 19.53
C GLU A 156 -6.33 7.38 20.22
N LYS A 157 -6.61 8.67 19.99
CA LYS A 157 -7.84 9.31 20.46
C LYS A 157 -9.07 8.61 19.89
N ARG A 158 -9.08 8.31 18.58
CA ARG A 158 -10.20 7.62 17.93
C ARG A 158 -10.43 6.23 18.53
N ALA A 159 -9.37 5.46 18.75
CA ALA A 159 -9.45 4.14 19.36
C ALA A 159 -10.03 4.22 20.79
N LYS A 160 -9.62 5.23 21.56
CA LYS A 160 -10.17 5.51 22.89
C LYS A 160 -11.66 5.89 22.83
N ASP A 161 -12.03 6.81 21.94
CA ASP A 161 -13.42 7.26 21.75
C ASP A 161 -14.33 6.13 21.24
N ASN A 162 -13.77 5.16 20.53
CA ASN A 162 -14.46 3.93 20.09
C ASN A 162 -14.53 2.85 21.21
N GLY A 163 -14.22 3.21 22.45
CA GLY A 163 -14.32 2.34 23.62
C GLY A 163 -13.17 1.35 23.79
N SER A 164 -12.01 1.60 23.14
CA SER A 164 -10.81 0.77 23.27
C SER A 164 -11.04 -0.73 22.98
N ASN A 165 -11.98 -1.05 22.09
CA ASN A 165 -12.45 -2.41 21.82
C ASN A 165 -11.57 -3.19 20.80
N GLY A 166 -10.43 -2.62 20.42
CA GLY A 166 -9.52 -3.19 19.43
C GLY A 166 -9.91 -2.95 17.97
N HIS A 167 -10.76 -1.95 17.69
CA HIS A 167 -11.04 -1.44 16.34
C HIS A 167 -11.04 0.09 16.34
N PHE A 168 -10.69 0.71 15.21
CA PHE A 168 -10.84 2.17 15.07
C PHE A 168 -12.29 2.62 14.94
N VAL A 169 -13.15 1.79 14.34
CA VAL A 169 -14.56 2.09 14.11
C VAL A 169 -15.43 0.87 14.37
N GLY A 170 -16.56 1.08 15.05
CA GLY A 170 -17.51 0.01 15.33
C GLY A 170 -16.91 -1.06 16.24
N ASN A 171 -17.28 -2.31 16.01
CA ASN A 171 -16.83 -3.46 16.82
C ASN A 171 -16.38 -4.67 15.98
N SER A 172 -16.01 -4.43 14.72
CA SER A 172 -15.55 -5.46 13.79
C SER A 172 -14.42 -4.94 12.92
N LEU A 173 -13.66 -5.86 12.31
CA LEU A 173 -12.58 -5.52 11.39
C LEU A 173 -13.10 -4.66 10.23
N THR A 174 -12.39 -3.57 9.95
CA THR A 174 -12.63 -2.69 8.81
C THR A 174 -11.35 -2.52 7.99
N TRP A 175 -11.49 -2.02 6.75
CA TRP A 175 -10.33 -1.83 5.89
C TRP A 175 -9.36 -0.75 6.36
N VAL A 176 -9.77 0.18 7.24
CA VAL A 176 -8.84 1.14 7.84
C VAL A 176 -7.95 0.49 8.90
N ASP A 177 -8.44 -0.53 9.61
CA ASP A 177 -7.61 -1.33 10.52
C ASP A 177 -6.47 -2.01 9.73
N LEU A 178 -6.78 -2.55 8.55
CA LEU A 178 -5.80 -3.15 7.63
C LEU A 178 -4.81 -2.10 7.09
N LEU A 179 -5.32 -0.96 6.62
CA LEU A 179 -4.52 0.14 6.06
C LEU A 179 -3.46 0.63 7.05
N VAL A 180 -3.89 0.92 8.28
CA VAL A 180 -2.99 1.40 9.34
C VAL A 180 -2.02 0.29 9.76
N SER A 181 -2.48 -0.95 9.89
CA SER A 181 -1.63 -2.07 10.31
C SER A 181 -0.51 -2.38 9.32
N ASP A 182 -0.80 -2.36 8.01
CA ASP A 182 0.22 -2.55 6.96
C ASP A 182 1.21 -1.37 6.96
N HIS A 183 0.69 -0.14 7.05
CA HIS A 183 1.54 1.06 7.08
C HIS A 183 2.48 1.10 8.29
N ILE A 184 2.04 0.70 9.48
CA ILE A 184 2.94 0.59 10.64
C ILE A 184 4.10 -0.36 10.34
N GLY A 185 3.84 -1.49 9.67
CA GLY A 185 4.89 -2.43 9.28
C GLY A 185 5.94 -1.82 8.37
N ILE A 186 5.51 -1.03 7.38
CA ILE A 186 6.41 -0.29 6.47
C ILE A 186 7.14 0.81 7.26
N LEU A 187 6.43 1.56 8.10
CA LEU A 187 7.01 2.67 8.84
C LEU A 187 8.11 2.19 9.80
N GLU A 188 7.87 1.09 10.52
CA GLU A 188 8.81 0.53 11.49
C GLU A 188 10.04 -0.11 10.84
N SER A 189 10.00 -0.46 9.55
CA SER A 189 11.21 -0.92 8.84
C SER A 189 12.21 0.21 8.58
N PHE A 190 11.77 1.47 8.57
CA PHE A 190 12.63 2.65 8.38
C PHE A 190 12.87 3.43 9.68
N ILE A 191 11.84 3.52 10.52
CA ILE A 191 11.87 4.22 11.81
C ILE A 191 11.45 3.21 12.89
N PRO A 192 12.41 2.48 13.47
CA PRO A 192 12.09 1.52 14.53
C PRO A 192 11.34 2.18 15.69
N ASN A 193 10.32 1.50 16.20
CA ASN A 193 9.47 1.94 17.32
C ASN A 193 8.70 3.26 17.09
N ALA A 194 8.47 3.64 15.82
CA ALA A 194 7.80 4.90 15.45
C ALA A 194 6.44 5.12 16.12
N VAL A 195 5.75 4.04 16.51
CA VAL A 195 4.41 4.11 17.10
C VAL A 195 4.34 3.55 18.52
N SER A 196 5.50 3.36 19.17
CA SER A 196 5.59 2.72 20.50
C SER A 196 4.87 3.50 21.61
N SER A 197 4.70 4.82 21.45
CA SER A 197 3.95 5.71 22.35
C SER A 197 2.42 5.58 22.25
N PHE A 198 1.90 4.81 21.27
CA PHE A 198 0.46 4.69 20.99
C PHE A 198 -0.03 3.26 21.29
N PRO A 199 -0.33 2.93 22.56
CA PRO A 199 -0.65 1.57 22.97
C PRO A 199 -1.94 1.02 22.37
N LEU A 200 -3.00 1.84 22.20
CA LEU A 200 -4.25 1.37 21.60
C LEU A 200 -4.07 1.07 20.11
N VAL A 201 -3.33 1.92 19.39
CA VAL A 201 -2.96 1.66 17.99
C VAL A 201 -2.18 0.34 17.87
N GLN A 202 -1.20 0.10 18.73
CA GLN A 202 -0.43 -1.15 18.74
C GLN A 202 -1.32 -2.36 19.05
N ALA A 203 -2.25 -2.23 19.98
CA ALA A 203 -3.22 -3.29 20.30
C ALA A 203 -4.11 -3.62 19.10
N ILE A 204 -4.62 -2.60 18.40
CA ILE A 204 -5.43 -2.77 17.18
C ILE A 204 -4.60 -3.46 16.09
N ARG A 205 -3.35 -3.03 15.85
CA ARG A 205 -2.46 -3.68 14.89
C ARG A 205 -2.27 -5.15 15.24
N LYS A 206 -1.89 -5.46 16.48
CA LYS A 206 -1.67 -6.84 16.93
C LYS A 206 -2.91 -7.70 16.73
N LYS A 207 -4.10 -7.20 17.09
CA LYS A 207 -5.37 -7.90 16.88
C LYS A 207 -5.61 -8.16 15.40
N THR A 208 -5.43 -7.13 14.56
CA THR A 208 -5.63 -7.19 13.11
C THR A 208 -4.71 -8.22 12.47
N THR A 209 -3.40 -8.16 12.72
CA THR A 209 -2.40 -9.06 12.14
C THR A 209 -2.42 -10.47 12.73
N SER A 210 -3.20 -10.70 13.81
CA SER A 210 -3.41 -12.04 14.38
C SER A 210 -4.58 -12.78 13.74
N ASP A 211 -5.36 -12.14 12.85
CA ASP A 211 -6.38 -12.84 12.08
C ASP A 211 -5.74 -13.97 11.26
N PRO A 212 -6.23 -15.22 11.34
CA PRO A 212 -5.58 -16.36 10.69
C PRO A 212 -5.41 -16.20 9.17
N LYS A 213 -6.41 -15.63 8.48
CA LYS A 213 -6.36 -15.46 7.03
C LYS A 213 -5.38 -14.35 6.65
N LEU A 214 -5.36 -13.27 7.42
CA LEU A 214 -4.40 -12.19 7.19
C LEU A 214 -2.97 -12.65 7.49
N LYS A 215 -2.78 -13.40 8.58
CA LYS A 215 -1.48 -13.97 8.96
C LYS A 215 -0.95 -14.90 7.87
N GLU A 216 -1.79 -15.80 7.35
CA GLU A 216 -1.43 -16.68 6.24
C GLU A 216 -0.99 -15.87 5.01
N TRP A 217 -1.69 -14.79 4.67
CA TRP A 217 -1.30 -13.90 3.59
C TRP A 217 0.05 -13.20 3.85
N ILE A 218 0.26 -12.67 5.06
CA ILE A 218 1.52 -12.01 5.45
C ILE A 218 2.69 -12.97 5.36
N ASP A 219 2.51 -14.23 5.77
CA ASP A 219 3.56 -15.25 5.75
C ASP A 219 3.90 -15.70 4.30
N LYS A 220 2.94 -15.61 3.37
CA LYS A 220 3.11 -16.05 1.96
C LYS A 220 3.41 -14.93 0.96
N ARG A 221 3.11 -13.67 1.29
CA ARG A 221 3.26 -12.55 0.33
C ARG A 221 4.74 -12.37 -0.05
N PRO A 222 5.05 -11.93 -1.28
CA PRO A 222 6.42 -11.63 -1.67
C PRO A 222 7.06 -10.60 -0.73
N VAL A 223 8.31 -10.82 -0.34
CA VAL A 223 9.08 -9.85 0.43
C VAL A 223 9.49 -8.73 -0.52
N THR A 224 9.03 -7.52 -0.24
CA THR A 224 9.38 -6.30 -0.96
C THR A 224 9.94 -5.26 0.01
N PRO A 225 10.75 -4.29 -0.45
CA PRO A 225 11.26 -3.21 0.40
C PRO A 225 10.16 -2.30 0.97
N PHE A 226 9.02 -2.18 0.28
CA PHE A 226 7.80 -1.43 0.63
C PHE A 226 6.59 -1.95 -0.17
#